data_AF-A0A535CEE7-F1
#
_entry.id   AF-A0A535CEE7-F1
#
_cell.length_a   1.000
_cell.length_b   1.000
_cell.length_c   1.000
_cell.angle_alpha   90.00
_cell.angle_beta   90.00
_cell.angle_gamma   90.00
#
_symmetry.space_group_name_H-M   'P 1'
#
loop_
_entity.id
_entity.type
_entity.pdbx_description
1 polymer ?
#
loop_
_entity_poly.entity_id
_entity_poly.type
_entity_poly.pdbx_seq_one_letter_code
_entity_poly.pdbx_strand_id
1 'polypeptide(L)'
;GSVTSMQAVYVPADDYTDPAPATTFAHLDSTIVLERAIFEQGIYPAIDPLASTSRLLDPQVVGEEHYNVARNVQKVLQRYKDLQDIIAILGVD
;
A
#
# COMPACT_ATOMS: atom_id res chain seq x y z
N GLY A 1 13.96 24.78 -11.02
CA GLY A 1 12.54 24.43 -10.93
C GLY A 1 12.41 22.96 -10.60
N SER A 2 11.35 22.55 -9.93
CA SER A 2 11.04 21.15 -9.62
C SER A 2 9.84 20.69 -10.45
N VAL A 3 9.85 19.44 -10.90
CA VAL A 3 8.69 18.80 -11.56
C VAL A 3 8.20 17.69 -10.65
N THR A 4 6.92 17.70 -10.32
CA THR A 4 6.25 16.61 -9.59
C THR A 4 5.26 15.96 -10.54
N SER A 5 5.48 14.69 -10.88
CA SER A 5 4.60 13.94 -11.78
C SER A 5 3.78 12.90 -11.01
N MET A 6 2.48 12.82 -11.30
CA MET A 6 1.64 11.68 -10.93
C MET A 6 1.30 10.89 -12.19
N GLN A 7 1.51 9.57 -12.12
CA GLN A 7 1.34 8.67 -13.26
C GLN A 7 0.37 7.56 -12.86
N ALA A 8 -0.61 7.29 -13.72
CA ALA A 8 -1.51 6.16 -13.56
C ALA A 8 -0.89 4.95 -14.28
N VAL A 9 -0.60 3.90 -13.52
CA VAL A 9 -0.09 2.63 -14.05
C VAL A 9 -1.22 1.61 -13.97
N TYR A 10 -1.69 1.13 -15.12
CA TYR A 10 -2.66 0.05 -15.18
C TYR A 10 -1.92 -1.30 -15.09
N VAL A 11 -2.34 -2.16 -14.16
CA VAL A 11 -1.80 -3.50 -13.98
C VAL A 11 -2.75 -4.50 -14.69
N PRO A 12 -2.31 -5.16 -15.77
CA PRO A 12 -3.14 -6.14 -16.46
C PRO A 12 -3.44 -7.34 -15.55
N ALA A 13 -4.70 -7.77 -15.51
CA ALA A 13 -5.14 -8.95 -14.77
C ALA A 13 -4.77 -8.96 -13.26
N ASP A 14 -4.53 -7.78 -12.67
CA ASP A 14 -4.09 -7.63 -11.27
C ASP A 14 -2.75 -8.34 -10.95
N ASP A 15 -1.91 -8.63 -11.96
CA ASP A 15 -0.60 -9.28 -11.81
C ASP A 15 0.56 -8.26 -11.69
N TYR A 16 1.00 -8.02 -10.46
CA TYR A 16 2.12 -7.13 -10.14
C TYR A 16 3.50 -7.72 -10.47
N THR A 17 3.58 -9.01 -10.82
CA THR A 17 4.83 -9.68 -11.21
C THR A 17 5.15 -9.53 -12.69
N ASP A 18 4.22 -8.95 -13.47
CA ASP A 18 4.48 -8.63 -14.87
C ASP A 18 5.72 -7.69 -14.99
N PRO A 19 6.63 -7.96 -15.93
CA PRO A 19 7.85 -7.17 -16.09
C PRO A 19 7.62 -5.69 -16.43
N ALA A 20 6.47 -5.33 -17.02
CA ALA A 20 6.15 -3.94 -17.37
C ALA A 20 5.89 -3.03 -16.14
N PRO A 21 5.02 -3.40 -15.17
CA PRO A 21 4.88 -2.65 -13.93
C PRO A 21 6.14 -2.75 -13.05
N ALA A 22 6.79 -3.90 -12.97
CA ALA A 22 8.00 -4.10 -12.14
C ALA A 22 9.14 -3.13 -12.50
N THR A 23 9.37 -2.88 -13.79
CA THR A 23 10.39 -1.92 -14.26
C THR A 23 9.98 -0.47 -14.00
N THR A 24 8.68 -0.15 -14.14
CA THR A 24 8.16 1.19 -13.86
C THR A 24 8.31 1.54 -12.38
N PHE A 25 8.03 0.60 -11.47
CA PHE A 25 8.13 0.82 -10.02
C PHE A 25 9.54 1.15 -9.54
N ALA A 26 10.59 0.64 -10.20
CA ALA A 26 11.98 0.95 -9.84
C ALA A 26 12.31 2.46 -9.97
N HIS A 27 11.61 3.15 -10.87
CA HIS A 27 11.80 4.58 -11.14
C HIS A 27 10.90 5.51 -10.32
N LEU A 28 9.97 4.97 -9.54
CA LEU A 28 9.04 5.75 -8.73
C LEU A 28 9.56 5.95 -7.31
N ASP A 29 9.45 7.19 -6.81
CA ASP A 29 9.80 7.54 -5.43
C ASP A 29 8.71 7.16 -4.43
N SER A 30 7.47 7.01 -4.91
CA SER A 30 6.32 6.60 -4.11
C SER A 30 5.32 5.89 -5.00
N THR A 31 4.65 4.88 -4.44
CA THR A 31 3.64 4.07 -5.10
C THR A 31 2.37 4.07 -4.27
N ILE A 32 1.25 4.36 -4.92
CA ILE A 32 -0.09 4.23 -4.32
C ILE A 32 -0.76 3.07 -5.05
N VAL A 33 -1.03 2.00 -4.32
CA VAL A 33 -1.66 0.79 -4.85
C VAL A 33 -3.15 0.87 -4.58
N LEU A 34 -3.94 0.64 -5.62
CA LEU A 34 -5.40 0.58 -5.53
C LEU A 34 -5.85 -0.86 -5.69
N GLU A 35 -6.62 -1.37 -4.73
CA GLU A 35 -7.08 -2.76 -4.74
C GLU A 35 -8.60 -2.90 -4.92
N ARG A 36 -8.99 -3.88 -5.73
CA ARG A 36 -10.40 -4.24 -5.94
C ARG A 36 -11.06 -4.73 -4.64
N ALA A 37 -10.36 -5.52 -3.84
CA ALA A 37 -10.90 -6.07 -2.58
C ALA A 37 -11.31 -4.96 -1.58
N ILE A 38 -10.60 -3.83 -1.56
CA ILE A 38 -10.90 -2.67 -0.71
C ILE A 38 -12.10 -1.89 -1.26
N PHE A 39 -12.18 -1.73 -2.59
CA PHE A 39 -13.34 -1.13 -3.25
C PHE A 39 -14.63 -1.92 -2.99
N GLU A 40 -14.57 -3.25 -3.04
CA GLU A 40 -15.72 -4.14 -2.78
C GLU A 40 -16.24 -4.03 -1.34
N GLN A 41 -15.40 -3.60 -0.40
CA GLN A 41 -15.81 -3.27 0.97
C GLN A 41 -16.49 -1.89 1.10
N GLY A 42 -16.56 -1.12 0.01
CA GLY A 42 -17.15 0.23 -0.01
C GLY A 42 -16.22 1.32 0.51
N ILE A 43 -14.91 1.06 0.61
CA ILE A 43 -13.92 2.03 1.12
C ILE A 43 -13.38 2.87 -0.04
N TYR A 44 -13.43 4.20 0.12
CA TYR A 44 -12.97 5.16 -0.88
C TYR A 44 -12.06 6.23 -0.26
N PRO A 45 -10.90 6.54 -0.90
CA PRO A 45 -10.32 5.86 -2.07
C PRO A 45 -9.84 4.44 -1.72
N ALA A 46 -9.85 3.53 -2.71
CA ALA A 46 -9.56 2.11 -2.52
C ALA A 46 -8.05 1.80 -2.39
N ILE A 47 -7.35 2.55 -1.54
CA ILE A 47 -5.91 2.48 -1.34
C ILE A 47 -5.58 1.31 -0.41
N ASP A 48 -4.63 0.46 -0.81
CA ASP A 48 -4.00 -0.50 0.10
C ASP A 48 -2.82 0.17 0.84
N PRO A 49 -2.93 0.42 2.16
CA PRO A 49 -1.87 1.06 2.95
C PRO A 49 -0.67 0.15 3.27
N LEU A 50 -0.79 -1.17 3.07
CA LEU A 50 0.29 -2.14 3.25
C LEU A 50 1.10 -2.32 1.96
N ALA A 51 0.44 -2.28 0.79
CA ALA A 51 1.12 -2.36 -0.50
C ALA A 51 1.65 -1.01 -1.01
N SER A 52 1.08 0.11 -0.56
CA SER A 52 1.55 1.45 -0.91
C SER A 52 2.83 1.82 -0.15
N THR A 53 3.78 2.48 -0.83
CA THR A 53 5.08 2.84 -0.24
C THR A 53 5.53 4.24 -0.65
N SER A 54 6.41 4.83 0.15
CA SER A 54 7.06 6.10 -0.18
C SER A 54 8.48 6.13 0.38
N ARG A 55 9.44 6.56 -0.44
CA ARG A 55 10.82 6.85 0.02
C ARG A 55 10.89 8.03 0.99
N LEU A 56 9.89 8.91 0.97
CA LEU A 56 9.81 10.06 1.86
C LEU A 56 9.26 9.70 3.24
N LEU A 57 8.72 8.49 3.43
CA LEU A 57 8.32 7.99 4.74
C LEU A 57 9.55 7.54 5.54
N ASP A 58 10.40 8.52 5.86
CA ASP A 58 11.63 8.39 6.62
C ASP A 58 11.60 9.40 7.79
N PRO A 59 11.96 9.02 9.03
CA PRO A 59 11.97 9.93 10.17
C PRO A 59 12.78 11.21 9.95
N GLN A 60 13.83 11.16 9.13
CA GLN A 60 14.67 12.32 8.79
C GLN A 60 13.96 13.31 7.86
N VAL A 61 12.92 12.87 7.15
CA VAL A 61 12.16 13.69 6.20
C VAL A 61 10.84 14.16 6.81
N VAL A 62 10.06 13.26 7.42
CA VAL A 62 8.72 13.57 7.96
C VAL A 62 8.68 13.79 9.46
N GLY A 63 9.80 13.54 10.16
CA GLY A 63 9.88 13.58 11.61
C GLY A 63 9.47 12.26 12.28
N GLU A 64 9.95 12.07 13.51
CA GLU A 64 9.72 10.86 14.30
C GLU A 64 8.23 10.60 14.58
N GLU A 65 7.47 11.64 14.94
CA GLU A 65 6.05 11.46 15.30
C GLU A 65 5.25 10.92 14.10
N HIS A 66 5.36 11.55 12.94
CA HIS A 66 4.65 11.12 11.74
C HIS A 66 5.08 9.71 11.32
N TYR A 67 6.39 9.44 11.28
CA TYR A 67 6.89 8.12 10.94
C TYR A 67 6.33 7.03 11.87
N ASN A 68 6.36 7.27 13.19
CA ASN A 68 5.91 6.29 14.16
C ASN A 68 4.39 6.07 14.10
N VAL A 69 3.60 7.13 13.92
CA VAL A 69 2.14 7.01 13.72
C VAL A 69 1.84 6.16 12.48
N ALA A 70 2.47 6.46 11.35
CA ALA A 70 2.28 5.71 10.10
C ALA A 70 2.67 4.23 10.25
N ARG A 71 3.83 3.94 10.86
CA ARG A 71 4.28 2.57 11.10
C ARG A 71 3.38 1.80 12.06
N ASN A 72 2.82 2.46 13.07
CA ASN A 72 1.89 1.82 14.00
C ASN A 72 0.56 1.48 13.33
N VAL A 73 0.01 2.36 12.48
CA VAL A 73 -1.17 2.05 11.67
C VAL A 73 -0.91 0.83 10.77
N GLN A 74 0.23 0.79 10.07
CA GLN A 74 0.60 -0.36 9.24
C GLN A 74 0.70 -1.65 10.05
N LYS A 75 1.32 -1.63 11.25
CA LYS A 75 1.41 -2.80 12.13
C LYS A 75 0.04 -3.34 12.54
N VAL A 76 -0.89 -2.45 12.90
CA VAL A 76 -2.25 -2.84 13.30
C VAL A 76 -2.98 -3.49 12.12
N LEU A 77 -2.89 -2.90 10.93
CA LEU A 77 -3.52 -3.44 9.73
C LEU A 77 -2.91 -4.77 9.29
N GLN A 78 -1.60 -4.93 9.39
CA GLN A 78 -0.95 -6.22 9.13
C GLN A 78 -1.46 -7.29 10.09
N ARG A 79 -1.53 -6.98 11.39
CA ARG A 79 -2.04 -7.91 12.39
C ARG A 79 -3.50 -8.28 12.13
N TYR A 80 -4.31 -7.32 11.70
CA TYR A 80 -5.69 -7.57 11.31
C TYR A 80 -5.78 -8.54 10.13
N LYS A 81 -4.96 -8.33 9.08
CA LYS A 81 -4.88 -9.22 7.90
C LYS A 81 -4.48 -10.65 8.30
N ASP A 82 -3.43 -10.79 9.11
CA ASP A 82 -2.99 -12.10 9.60
C ASP A 82 -4.10 -12.83 10.39
N LEU A 83 -4.87 -12.10 11.20
CA LEU A 83 -6.00 -12.65 11.95
C LEU A 83 -7.17 -13.02 11.04
N GLN A 84 -7.44 -12.24 9.99
CA GLN A 84 -8.48 -12.53 9.02
C GLN A 84 -8.18 -13.85 8.28
N ASP A 85 -6.91 -14.10 7.92
CA ASP A 85 -6.48 -15.35 7.29
C ASP A 85 -6.68 -16.56 8.23
N ILE A 86 -6.40 -16.38 9.53
CA ILE A 86 -6.66 -17.40 10.56
C ILE A 86 -8.16 -17.67 10.70
N ILE A 87 -8.98 -16.62 10.80
CA ILE A 87 -10.45 -16.71 10.92
C ILE A 87 -11.05 -17.44 9.71
N ALA A 88 -10.54 -17.20 8.50
CA ALA A 88 -11.01 -17.87 7.30
C ALA A 88 -10.81 -19.40 7.34
N ILE A 89 -9.83 -19.89 8.12
CA ILE A 89 -9.52 -21.32 8.28
C ILE A 89 -10.26 -21.92 9.47
N LEU A 90 -10.30 -21.22 10.61
CA LEU A 90 -10.75 -21.77 11.90
C LEU A 90 -12.17 -21.37 12.31
N GLY A 91 -12.73 -20.29 11.75
CA GLY A 91 -13.94 -19.66 12.28
C GLY A 91 -13.64 -18.65 13.40
N VAL A 92 -14.67 -17.98 13.90
CA VAL A 92 -14.57 -16.89 14.91
C VAL A 92 -14.86 -17.40 16.34
N ASP A 93 -14.83 -18.72 16.55
CA ASP A 93 -15.20 -19.33 17.85
C ASP A 93 -14.14 -19.12 18.95
#